data_AF-A0A975FYN2-F1
#
_entry.id   AF-A0A975FYN2-F1
#
_cell.length_a   1.000
_cell.length_b   1.000
_cell.length_c   1.000
_cell.angle_alpha   90.00
_cell.angle_beta   90.00
_cell.angle_gamma   90.00
#
_symmetry.space_group_name_H-M   'P 1'
#
loop_
_entity.id
_entity.type
_entity.pdbx_description
1 polymer ?
#
loop_
_entity_poly.entity_id
_entity_poly.type
_entity_poly.pdbx_seq_one_letter_code
_entity_poly.pdbx_strand_id
1 'polypeptide(L)'
;MFRHFAATALALTTGLAAPAAAQTAVSCGAKAPAAGALVRGPVLQVIDARTLCVALGPLPQEWLRLKLRPANGPHGGAQALFAQTVSCRVAAHEAGAPLAACDVVESNGATRF
;
A
#
# COMPACT_ATOMS: atom_id res chain seq x y z
N MET A 1 22.88 66.40 27.46
CA MET A 1 23.84 65.29 27.31
C MET A 1 23.11 64.11 26.64
N PHE A 2 23.64 63.63 25.50
CA PHE A 2 23.42 62.37 24.72
C PHE A 2 22.18 61.49 25.05
N ARG A 3 21.13 61.33 24.22
CA ARG A 3 20.93 60.62 22.91
C ARG A 3 21.32 59.12 22.83
N HIS A 4 20.27 58.26 22.89
CA HIS A 4 20.04 56.96 22.17
C HIS A 4 20.93 55.77 22.63
N PHE A 5 20.68 54.45 22.49
CA PHE A 5 19.80 53.50 21.78
C PHE A 5 19.65 52.25 22.70
N ALA A 6 18.72 51.31 22.58
CA ALA A 6 18.78 50.19 21.64
C ALA A 6 17.68 49.18 22.08
N ALA A 7 16.70 48.90 21.23
CA ALA A 7 16.71 47.84 20.21
C ALA A 7 15.97 46.58 20.70
N THR A 8 14.67 46.57 20.44
CA THR A 8 13.79 45.41 20.51
C THR A 8 14.28 44.35 19.51
N ALA A 9 14.94 43.31 19.99
CA ALA A 9 15.33 42.17 19.16
C ALA A 9 14.11 41.24 19.01
N LEU A 10 13.31 41.45 17.96
CA LEU A 10 12.35 40.46 17.49
C LEU A 10 13.14 39.30 16.85
N ALA A 11 13.27 38.20 17.57
CA ALA A 11 13.80 36.96 17.01
C ALA A 11 12.77 36.38 16.03
N LEU A 12 12.97 36.67 14.73
CA LEU A 12 12.28 36.03 13.63
C LEU A 12 12.75 34.58 13.53
N THR A 13 12.06 33.67 14.20
CA THR A 13 12.16 32.22 13.96
C THR A 13 11.55 31.93 12.60
N THR A 14 12.38 31.92 11.57
CA THR A 14 12.05 31.42 10.24
C THR A 14 11.76 29.93 10.33
N GLY A 15 10.49 29.58 10.51
CA GLY A 15 10.01 28.22 10.37
C GLY A 15 10.30 27.74 8.95
N LEU A 16 11.28 26.84 8.81
CA LEU A 16 11.44 26.01 7.62
C LEU A 16 10.19 25.14 7.50
N ALA A 17 9.17 25.65 6.83
CA ALA A 17 8.06 24.86 6.33
C ALA A 17 8.63 23.97 5.20
N ALA A 18 9.17 22.83 5.57
CA ALA A 18 9.48 21.78 4.62
C ALA A 18 8.18 21.44 3.86
N PRO A 19 8.17 21.49 2.52
CA PRO A 19 7.00 21.05 1.77
C PRO A 19 6.84 19.56 2.05
N ALA A 20 5.82 19.21 2.83
CA ALA A 20 5.36 17.84 2.93
C ALA A 20 4.89 17.43 1.52
N ALA A 21 5.76 16.79 0.75
CA ALA A 21 5.39 16.16 -0.50
C ALA A 21 4.26 15.19 -0.17
N ALA A 22 3.04 15.57 -0.55
CA ALA A 22 1.90 14.67 -0.51
C ALA A 22 2.23 13.52 -1.45
N GLN A 23 2.75 12.43 -0.89
CA GLN A 23 2.96 11.19 -1.60
C GLN A 23 1.59 10.81 -2.12
N THR A 24 1.36 10.96 -3.42
CA THR A 24 0.15 10.50 -4.10
C THR A 24 0.15 8.99 -3.95
N ALA A 25 -0.41 8.50 -2.84
CA ALA A 25 -0.58 7.10 -2.56
C ALA A 25 -1.45 6.55 -3.69
N VAL A 26 -0.80 5.91 -4.67
CA VAL A 26 -1.46 5.24 -5.78
C VAL A 26 -2.50 4.33 -5.16
N SER A 27 -3.76 4.68 -5.36
CA SER A 27 -4.88 4.04 -4.68
C SER A 27 -5.45 3.02 -5.62
N CYS A 28 -5.37 1.77 -5.21
CA CYS A 28 -5.90 0.62 -5.93
C CYS A 28 -7.40 0.80 -6.10
N GLY A 29 -7.80 1.08 -7.33
CA GLY A 29 -9.13 1.61 -7.65
C GLY A 29 -10.09 0.58 -8.22
N ALA A 30 -9.66 -0.67 -8.41
CA ALA A 30 -10.53 -1.68 -8.98
C ALA A 30 -11.68 -1.99 -8.03
N LYS A 31 -12.86 -2.23 -8.62
CA LYS A 31 -14.05 -2.63 -7.87
C LYS A 31 -13.79 -3.95 -7.13
N ALA A 32 -14.21 -4.02 -5.88
CA ALA A 32 -14.14 -5.24 -5.09
C ALA A 32 -14.93 -6.38 -5.79
N PRO A 33 -14.32 -7.54 -6.03
CA PRO A 33 -14.99 -8.70 -6.61
C PRO A 33 -15.96 -9.34 -5.60
N ALA A 34 -16.91 -10.13 -6.10
CA ALA A 34 -17.83 -10.88 -5.24
C ALA A 34 -17.10 -11.91 -4.36
N ALA A 35 -17.71 -12.27 -3.22
CA ALA A 35 -17.22 -13.40 -2.42
C ALA A 35 -17.22 -14.69 -3.25
N GLY A 36 -16.22 -15.54 -3.03
CA GLY A 36 -15.97 -16.75 -3.81
C GLY A 36 -15.13 -16.54 -5.08
N ALA A 37 -14.94 -15.29 -5.52
CA ALA A 37 -14.14 -15.00 -6.70
C ALA A 37 -12.66 -15.40 -6.52
N LEU A 38 -12.08 -15.88 -7.62
CA LEU A 38 -10.64 -16.12 -7.74
C LEU A 38 -9.99 -14.92 -8.43
N VAL A 39 -8.94 -14.39 -7.83
CA VAL A 39 -8.17 -13.25 -8.33
C VAL A 39 -6.73 -13.72 -8.52
N ARG A 40 -6.13 -13.47 -9.69
CA ARG A 40 -4.73 -13.82 -9.96
C ARG A 40 -4.00 -12.65 -10.58
N GLY A 41 -2.79 -12.38 -10.12
CA GLY A 41 -1.94 -11.33 -10.67
C GLY A 41 -0.73 -11.01 -9.82
N PRO A 42 0.18 -10.16 -10.31
CA PRO A 42 1.32 -9.69 -9.53
C PRO A 42 0.88 -8.69 -8.46
N VAL A 43 1.55 -8.75 -7.31
CA VAL A 43 1.40 -7.73 -6.26
C VAL A 43 2.35 -6.57 -6.55
N LEU A 44 1.77 -5.41 -6.85
CA LEU A 44 2.55 -4.21 -7.20
C LEU A 44 2.73 -3.25 -6.02
N GLN A 45 1.92 -3.40 -4.98
CA GLN A 45 1.97 -2.52 -3.81
C GLN A 45 1.51 -3.25 -2.56
N VAL A 46 2.18 -2.96 -1.45
CA VAL A 46 1.78 -3.35 -0.10
C VAL A 46 1.44 -2.08 0.65
N ILE A 47 0.21 -1.98 1.15
CA ILE A 47 -0.30 -0.79 1.84
C ILE A 47 0.02 -0.89 3.33
N ASP A 48 -0.20 -2.05 3.92
CA ASP A 48 0.10 -2.34 5.33
C ASP A 48 0.42 -3.84 5.51
N ALA A 49 0.63 -4.29 6.75
CA ALA A 49 0.98 -5.67 7.07
C ALA A 49 0.01 -6.74 6.55
N ARG A 50 -1.22 -6.37 6.21
CA ARG A 50 -2.25 -7.29 5.70
C ARG A 50 -2.94 -6.80 4.44
N THR A 51 -2.69 -5.58 3.98
CA THR A 51 -3.36 -5.04 2.79
C THR A 51 -2.39 -4.91 1.63
N LEU A 52 -2.78 -5.44 0.48
CA LEU A 52 -1.99 -5.44 -0.75
C LEU A 52 -2.84 -5.09 -1.96
N CYS A 53 -2.16 -4.81 -3.07
CA CYS A 53 -2.79 -4.55 -4.35
C CYS A 53 -2.29 -5.49 -5.44
N VAL A 54 -3.24 -6.21 -6.02
CA VAL A 54 -3.01 -7.15 -7.12
C VAL A 54 -3.35 -6.45 -8.43
N ALA A 55 -2.42 -6.42 -9.38
CA ALA A 55 -2.69 -5.88 -10.71
C ALA A 55 -3.54 -6.85 -11.53
N LEU A 56 -4.70 -6.39 -12.00
CA LEU A 56 -5.47 -7.06 -13.06
C LEU A 56 -5.21 -6.44 -14.44
N GLY A 57 -4.64 -5.23 -14.45
CA GLY A 57 -4.23 -4.49 -15.62
C GLY A 57 -3.09 -3.53 -15.29
N PRO A 58 -2.55 -2.83 -16.31
CA PRO A 58 -1.40 -1.95 -16.14
C PRO A 58 -1.70 -0.67 -15.35
N LEU A 59 -2.97 -0.27 -15.23
CA LEU A 59 -3.34 1.02 -14.63
C LEU A 59 -3.78 0.89 -13.16
N PRO A 60 -3.53 1.88 -12.28
CA PRO A 60 -3.91 1.84 -10.86
C PRO A 60 -5.39 1.57 -10.57
N GLN A 61 -6.29 2.06 -11.44
CA GLN A 61 -7.73 1.80 -11.35
C GLN A 61 -8.12 0.35 -11.66
N GLU A 62 -7.18 -0.44 -12.20
CA GLU A 62 -7.33 -1.88 -12.46
C GLU A 62 -6.61 -2.71 -11.39
N TRP A 63 -6.06 -2.07 -10.35
CA TRP A 63 -5.43 -2.77 -9.25
C TRP A 63 -6.44 -3.01 -8.15
N LEU A 64 -6.54 -4.27 -7.75
CA LEU A 64 -7.48 -4.70 -6.73
C LEU A 64 -6.85 -4.68 -5.35
N ARG A 65 -7.42 -3.88 -4.46
CA ARG A 65 -7.10 -3.89 -3.04
C ARG A 65 -7.66 -5.14 -2.37
N LEU A 66 -6.82 -5.93 -1.72
CA LEU A 66 -7.20 -7.12 -0.96
C LEU A 66 -6.62 -7.06 0.46
N LYS A 67 -7.39 -7.52 1.44
CA LYS A 67 -6.93 -7.71 2.81
C LYS A 67 -6.74 -9.20 3.09
N LEU A 68 -5.58 -9.58 3.61
CA LEU A 68 -5.23 -10.96 3.92
C LEU A 68 -5.97 -11.45 5.16
N ARG A 69 -6.48 -12.68 5.07
CA ARG A 69 -7.06 -13.38 6.22
C ARG A 69 -5.95 -13.74 7.23
N PRO A 70 -6.10 -13.41 8.53
CA PRO A 70 -5.03 -13.57 9.52
C PRO A 70 -4.57 -15.02 9.71
N ALA A 71 -5.47 -16.01 9.56
CA ALA A 71 -5.16 -17.42 9.81
C ALA A 71 -4.52 -18.15 8.61
N ASN A 72 -4.47 -17.55 7.42
CA ASN A 72 -3.98 -18.20 6.19
C ASN A 72 -3.21 -17.22 5.30
N GLY A 73 -2.50 -16.29 5.92
CA GLY A 73 -1.59 -15.40 5.21
C GLY A 73 -0.22 -16.06 5.03
N PRO A 74 0.57 -15.60 4.06
CA PRO A 74 1.96 -16.04 3.92
C PRO A 74 2.77 -15.68 5.16
N HIS A 75 3.76 -16.51 5.46
CA HIS A 75 4.74 -16.24 6.52
C HIS A 75 5.45 -14.91 6.21
N GLY A 76 5.31 -13.93 7.11
CA GLY A 76 5.83 -12.57 6.91
C GLY A 76 4.78 -11.53 6.46
N GLY A 77 3.51 -11.90 6.32
CA GLY A 77 2.43 -10.96 6.03
C GLY A 77 2.42 -10.47 4.58
N ALA A 78 1.70 -9.38 4.31
CA ALA A 78 1.55 -8.86 2.94
C ALA A 78 2.89 -8.44 2.30
N GLN A 79 3.88 -8.07 3.11
CA GLN A 79 5.22 -7.70 2.63
C GLN A 79 5.91 -8.84 1.89
N ALA A 80 5.72 -10.08 2.35
CA ALA A 80 6.31 -11.27 1.72
C ALA A 80 5.75 -11.53 0.30
N LEU A 81 4.62 -10.91 -0.04
CA LEU A 81 3.99 -11.05 -1.35
C LEU A 81 4.39 -9.97 -2.34
N PHE A 82 5.12 -8.93 -1.92
CA PHE A 82 5.52 -7.87 -2.84
C PHE A 82 6.32 -8.44 -4.03
N ALA A 83 5.97 -8.01 -5.24
CA ALA A 83 6.51 -8.50 -6.51
C ALA A 83 6.26 -9.98 -6.82
N GLN A 84 5.48 -10.70 -5.99
CA GLN A 84 5.07 -12.07 -6.26
C GLN A 84 3.80 -12.11 -7.11
N THR A 85 3.65 -13.17 -7.91
CA THR A 85 2.36 -13.51 -8.51
C THR A 85 1.56 -14.32 -7.52
N VAL A 86 0.34 -13.85 -7.21
CA VAL A 86 -0.54 -14.50 -6.23
C VAL A 86 -1.82 -15.01 -6.86
N SER A 87 -2.41 -16.02 -6.24
CA SER A 87 -3.77 -16.48 -6.48
C SER A 87 -4.54 -16.34 -5.19
N CYS A 88 -5.53 -15.46 -5.19
CA CYS A 88 -6.32 -15.10 -4.03
C CYS A 88 -7.77 -15.54 -4.21
N ARG A 89 -8.32 -16.25 -3.23
CA ARG A 89 -9.76 -16.51 -3.14
C ARG A 89 -10.40 -15.54 -2.15
N VAL A 90 -11.39 -14.80 -2.62
CA VAL A 90 -12.14 -13.83 -1.80
C VAL A 90 -13.09 -14.61 -0.91
N ALA A 91 -12.89 -14.56 0.40
CA ALA A 91 -13.68 -15.30 1.38
C ALA A 91 -14.92 -14.51 1.82
N ALA A 92 -14.77 -13.22 2.09
CA ALA A 92 -15.83 -12.36 2.61
C ALA A 92 -15.49 -10.88 2.36
N HIS A 93 -16.41 -9.99 2.72
CA HIS A 93 -16.13 -8.55 2.80
C HIS A 93 -16.22 -8.13 4.27
N GLU A 94 -15.17 -7.50 4.79
CA GLU A 94 -15.18 -6.89 6.11
C GLU A 94 -14.97 -5.39 5.97
N ALA A 95 -15.90 -4.60 6.54
CA ALA A 95 -15.85 -3.14 6.50
C ALA A 95 -15.62 -2.56 5.09
N GLY A 96 -16.19 -3.22 4.06
CA GLY A 96 -16.04 -2.81 2.65
C GLY A 96 -14.75 -3.25 1.96
N ALA A 97 -13.84 -3.94 2.65
CA ALA A 97 -12.63 -4.51 2.06
C ALA A 97 -12.80 -6.03 1.83
N PRO A 98 -12.47 -6.55 0.63
CA PRO A 98 -12.49 -7.99 0.39
C PRO A 98 -11.38 -8.68 1.19
N LEU A 99 -11.78 -9.59 2.06
CA LEU A 99 -10.89 -10.51 2.75
C LEU A 99 -10.57 -11.68 1.83
N ALA A 100 -9.29 -11.97 1.64
CA ALA A 100 -8.85 -13.06 0.80
C ALA A 100 -7.82 -13.97 1.50
N ALA A 101 -7.85 -15.25 1.15
CA ALA A 101 -6.73 -16.16 1.35
C ALA A 101 -5.92 -16.17 0.05
N CYS A 102 -4.61 -15.96 0.14
CA CYS A 102 -3.74 -15.79 -1.01
C CYS A 102 -2.54 -16.72 -0.90
N ASP A 103 -2.25 -17.40 -2.00
CA ASP A 103 -1.08 -18.26 -2.17
C ASP A 103 -0.19 -17.69 -3.27
N VAL A 104 1.12 -17.84 -3.14
CA VAL A 104 2.06 -17.52 -4.22
C VAL A 104 1.87 -18.57 -5.31
N VAL A 105 1.55 -18.11 -6.52
CA VAL A 105 1.62 -18.97 -7.69
C VAL A 105 3.07 -18.99 -8.09
N GLU A 106 3.76 -20.08 -7.77
CA GLU A 106 5.15 -20.27 -8.17
C GLU A 106 5.28 -19.94 -9.67
N SER A 107 6.08 -18.91 -9.97
CA SER A 107 6.45 -18.59 -11.34
C SER A 107 7.25 -19.78 -11.85
N ASN A 108 6.68 -20.59 -12.74
CA ASN A 108 7.34 -21.68 -13.46
C ASN A 108 8.50 -21.15 -14.34
N GLY A 109 9.56 -20.61 -13.74
CA GLY A 109 10.64 -19.97 -14.50
C GLY A 109 11.76 -19.30 -13.71
N ALA A 110 11.84 -19.45 -12.38
CA ALA A 110 13.04 -19.03 -11.64
C ALA A 110 13.89 -20.27 -11.31
N THR A 111 14.68 -20.72 -12.28
CA THR A 111 15.93 -21.44 -12.00
C THR A 111 16.69 -20.58 -10.99
N ARG A 112 16.83 -21.07 -9.76
CA ARG A 112 17.78 -20.49 -8.80
C ARG A 112 19.17 -20.73 -9.38
N PHE A 113 19.85 -19.66 -9.79
CA PHE A 113 21.29 -19.68 -10.03
C PHE A 113 22.03 -19.71 -8.69
#